data_AF-A0A1G6FI78-F1
#
_entry.id   AF-A0A1G6FI78-F1
#
_cell.length_a   1.000
_cell.length_b   1.000
_cell.length_c   1.000
_cell.angle_alpha   90.00
_cell.angle_beta   90.00
_cell.angle_gamma   90.00
#
_symmetry.space_group_name_H-M   'P 1'
#
loop_
_entity.id
_entity.type
_entity.pdbx_description
1 polymer ?
#
loop_
_entity_poly.entity_id
_entity_poly.type
_entity_poly.pdbx_seq_one_letter_code
_entity_poly.pdbx_strand_id
1 'polypeptide(L)'
;MRALKRTYLVFTSTALWTIAAIPVIYVLRECMNSYVNGTIHGFNSDVVIYGIEAFADTLLFFLAFFVVIDVLWAIVVVLAIVTTVTTIRHWSTL
;
A
#
# COMPACT_ATOMS: atom_id res chain seq x y z
N MET A 1 30.44 0.23 -16.63
CA MET A 1 29.19 -0.59 -16.59
C MET A 1 28.69 -0.91 -15.18
N ARG A 2 29.52 -1.28 -14.18
CA ARG A 2 29.04 -1.64 -12.82
C ARG A 2 28.33 -0.49 -12.08
N ALA A 3 28.86 0.74 -12.14
CA ALA A 3 28.24 1.90 -11.48
C ALA A 3 26.83 2.23 -12.02
N LEU A 4 26.65 2.19 -13.35
CA LEU A 4 25.35 2.43 -13.99
C LEU A 4 24.28 1.43 -13.54
N LYS A 5 24.65 0.13 -13.48
CA LYS A 5 23.76 -0.94 -13.01
C LYS A 5 23.34 -0.74 -11.55
N ARG A 6 24.25 -0.27 -10.70
CA ARG A 6 24.00 0.03 -9.29
C ARG A 6 23.02 1.19 -9.11
N THR A 7 23.23 2.29 -9.83
CA THR A 7 22.33 3.46 -9.79
C THR A 7 20.94 3.10 -10.30
N TYR A 8 20.86 2.29 -11.37
CA TYR A 8 19.58 1.81 -11.89
C TYR A 8 18.82 0.98 -10.86
N LEU A 9 19.46 0.00 -10.21
CA LEU A 9 18.82 -0.85 -9.21
C LEU A 9 18.28 -0.05 -8.01
N VAL A 10 19.05 0.92 -7.52
CA VAL A 10 18.61 1.81 -6.43
C VAL A 10 17.40 2.64 -6.87
N PHE A 11 17.46 3.26 -8.06
CA PHE A 11 16.35 4.06 -8.57
C PHE A 11 15.06 3.23 -8.74
N THR A 12 15.17 2.04 -9.35
CA THR A 12 14.02 1.13 -9.53
C THR A 12 13.45 0.66 -8.19
N SER A 13 14.30 0.33 -7.22
CA SER A 13 13.86 -0.06 -5.87
C SER A 13 13.09 1.08 -5.20
N THR A 14 13.60 2.31 -5.25
CA THR A 14 12.92 3.49 -4.68
C THR A 14 11.58 3.75 -5.37
N ALA A 15 11.53 3.68 -6.70
CA ALA A 15 10.30 3.89 -7.45
C ALA A 15 9.22 2.86 -7.10
N LEU A 16 9.58 1.57 -6.98
CA LEU A 16 8.65 0.52 -6.59
C LEU A 16 8.09 0.73 -5.18
N TRP A 17 8.92 1.15 -4.22
CA TRP A 17 8.46 1.48 -2.86
C TRP A 17 7.52 2.69 -2.84
N THR A 18 7.81 3.72 -3.63
CA THR A 18 6.91 4.88 -3.77
C THR A 18 5.56 4.48 -4.33
N ILE A 19 5.54 3.65 -5.38
CA ILE A 19 4.29 3.14 -5.97
C ILE A 19 3.52 2.28 -4.97
N ALA A 20 4.21 1.42 -4.22
CA ALA A 20 3.60 0.57 -3.19
C ALA A 20 3.01 1.37 -2.02
N ALA A 21 3.57 2.55 -1.71
CA ALA A 21 3.07 3.37 -0.61
C ALA A 21 1.76 4.10 -0.93
N ILE A 22 1.52 4.46 -2.20
CA ILE A 22 0.38 5.29 -2.61
C ILE A 22 -0.98 4.67 -2.21
N PRO A 23 -1.29 3.39 -2.54
CA PRO A 23 -2.57 2.80 -2.18
C PRO A 23 -2.79 2.74 -0.66
N VAL A 24 -1.74 2.43 0.10
CA VAL A 24 -1.81 2.35 1.58
C VAL A 24 -2.13 3.73 2.17
N ILE A 25 -1.44 4.78 1.71
CA ILE A 25 -1.70 6.16 2.16
C ILE A 25 -3.13 6.57 1.83
N TYR A 26 -3.60 6.23 0.63
CA TYR A 26 -4.97 6.53 0.22
C TYR A 26 -6.02 5.84 1.10
N VAL A 27 -5.89 4.53 1.32
CA VAL A 27 -6.81 3.77 2.19
C VAL A 27 -6.77 4.30 3.61
N LEU A 28 -5.58 4.56 4.18
CA LEU A 28 -5.46 5.14 5.52
C LEU A 28 -6.11 6.52 5.63
N ARG A 29 -5.97 7.36 4.61
CA ARG A 29 -6.63 8.67 4.57
C ARG A 29 -8.14 8.52 4.64
N GLU A 30 -8.73 7.63 3.85
CA GLU A 30 -10.18 7.40 3.86
C GLU A 30 -10.65 6.77 5.18
N CYS A 31 -9.89 5.82 5.74
CA CYS A 31 -10.22 5.24 7.04
C CYS A 31 -10.17 6.29 8.17
N MET A 32 -9.19 7.20 8.14
CA MET A 32 -9.11 8.32 9.08
C MET A 32 -10.22 9.35 8.86
N ASN A 33 -10.61 9.58 7.62
CA ASN A 33 -11.76 10.43 7.28
C ASN A 33 -13.04 9.86 7.89
N SER A 34 -13.30 8.56 7.70
CA SER A 34 -14.43 7.86 8.33
C SER A 34 -14.35 7.82 9.85
N TYR A 35 -13.15 7.72 10.43
CA TYR A 35 -12.97 7.78 11.89
C TYR A 35 -13.53 9.09 12.47
N VAL A 36 -13.25 10.23 11.82
CA VAL A 36 -13.63 11.57 12.29
C VAL A 36 -15.06 11.92 11.89
N ASN A 37 -15.43 11.68 10.64
CA ASN A 37 -16.70 12.13 10.06
C ASN A 37 -17.81 11.08 10.12
N GLY A 38 -17.47 9.86 10.51
CA GLY A 38 -18.36 8.71 10.54
C GLY A 38 -18.53 8.06 9.16
N THR A 39 -19.03 6.83 9.16
CA THR A 39 -19.43 6.10 7.95
C THR A 39 -20.74 5.36 8.20
N ILE A 40 -21.42 4.99 7.12
CA ILE A 40 -22.64 4.19 7.18
C ILE A 40 -22.24 2.72 7.33
N HIS A 41 -22.77 2.05 8.36
CA HIS A 41 -22.47 0.65 8.59
C HIS A 41 -23.23 -0.25 7.61
N GLY A 42 -22.50 -0.97 6.73
CA GLY A 42 -23.07 -1.95 5.80
C GLY A 42 -23.93 -1.37 4.66
N PHE A 43 -24.32 -2.24 3.72
CA PHE A 43 -25.19 -1.90 2.61
C PHE A 43 -26.64 -1.79 3.10
N ASN A 44 -27.13 -0.55 3.29
CA ASN A 44 -28.50 -0.16 3.70
C ASN A 44 -28.79 -0.02 5.21
N SER A 45 -27.83 0.36 6.05
CA SER A 45 -28.20 0.87 7.38
C SER A 45 -28.30 2.40 7.38
N ASP A 46 -29.17 2.93 8.24
CA ASP A 46 -29.24 4.38 8.51
C ASP A 46 -28.33 4.77 9.70
N VAL A 47 -27.53 3.82 10.19
CA VAL A 47 -26.72 3.99 11.39
C VAL A 47 -25.34 4.49 10.99
N VAL A 48 -25.05 5.72 11.40
CA VAL A 48 -23.71 6.30 11.28
C VAL A 48 -22.87 5.84 12.47
N ILE A 49 -21.79 5.12 12.18
CA ILE A 49 -20.79 4.70 13.14
C ILE A 49 -19.59 5.64 13.10
N TYR A 50 -18.86 5.75 14.22
CA TYR A 50 -17.74 6.67 14.38
C TYR A 50 -16.52 5.97 15.00
N GLY A 51 -15.39 6.68 15.02
CA GLY A 51 -14.19 6.22 15.72
C GLY A 51 -13.61 4.96 15.09
N ILE A 52 -13.13 4.04 15.92
CA ILE A 52 -12.41 2.85 15.45
C ILE A 52 -13.30 1.88 14.67
N GLU A 53 -14.60 1.85 14.97
CA GLU A 53 -15.56 1.02 14.25
C GLU A 53 -15.73 1.52 12.80
N ALA A 54 -15.87 2.83 12.61
CA ALA A 54 -15.95 3.45 11.28
C ALA A 54 -14.66 3.27 10.47
N PHE A 55 -13.51 3.34 11.13
CA PHE A 55 -12.21 3.04 10.53
C PHE A 55 -12.16 1.59 10.02
N ALA A 56 -12.52 0.63 10.88
CA ALA A 56 -12.47 -0.79 10.54
C ALA A 56 -13.45 -1.14 9.41
N ASP A 57 -14.67 -0.57 9.44
CA ASP A 57 -15.68 -0.81 8.42
C ASP A 57 -15.24 -0.28 7.04
N THR A 58 -14.63 0.91 7.03
CA THR A 58 -14.06 1.49 5.80
C THR A 58 -12.89 0.65 5.27
N LEU A 59 -12.01 0.17 6.15
CA LEU A 59 -10.90 -0.71 5.77
C LEU A 59 -11.39 -2.03 5.17
N LEU A 60 -12.40 -2.66 5.79
CA LEU A 60 -13.00 -3.89 5.30
C LEU A 60 -13.70 -3.70 3.97
N PHE A 61 -14.36 -2.56 3.76
CA PHE A 61 -14.92 -2.20 2.46
C PHE A 61 -13.84 -2.15 1.38
N PHE A 62 -12.70 -1.50 1.67
CA PHE A 62 -11.59 -1.45 0.70
C PHE A 62 -11.08 -2.87 0.36
N LEU A 63 -10.86 -3.71 1.37
CA LEU A 63 -10.41 -5.09 1.17
C LEU A 63 -11.43 -5.96 0.40
N ALA A 64 -12.72 -5.73 0.59
CA ALA A 64 -13.76 -6.53 -0.06
C ALA A 64 -13.98 -6.15 -1.53
N PHE A 65 -13.96 -4.85 -1.86
CA PHE A 65 -14.30 -4.37 -3.20
C PHE A 65 -13.09 -4.14 -4.11
N PHE A 66 -11.89 -3.95 -3.55
CA PHE A 66 -10.68 -3.67 -4.32
C PHE A 66 -9.68 -4.83 -4.33
N VAL A 67 -10.15 -6.07 -4.15
CA VAL A 67 -9.32 -7.30 -4.17
C VAL A 67 -8.36 -7.36 -5.36
N VAL A 68 -8.80 -6.97 -6.56
CA VAL A 68 -7.92 -6.96 -7.76
C VAL A 68 -6.77 -5.96 -7.60
N ILE A 69 -7.06 -4.78 -7.06
CA ILE A 69 -6.04 -3.75 -6.77
C ILE A 69 -5.11 -4.22 -5.67
N ASP A 70 -5.62 -4.88 -4.63
CA ASP A 70 -4.81 -5.44 -3.53
C ASP A 70 -3.83 -6.50 -4.03
N VAL A 71 -4.27 -7.38 -4.93
CA VAL A 71 -3.41 -8.39 -5.57
C VAL A 71 -2.31 -7.72 -6.41
N LEU A 72 -2.66 -6.71 -7.21
CA LEU A 72 -1.67 -5.96 -7.99
C LEU A 72 -0.67 -5.23 -7.10
N TRP A 73 -1.15 -4.62 -6.01
CA TRP A 73 -0.31 -3.98 -5.01
C TRP A 73 0.63 -4.98 -4.35
N ALA A 74 0.15 -6.16 -3.96
CA ALA A 74 0.98 -7.22 -3.38
C ALA A 74 2.11 -7.66 -4.34
N ILE A 75 1.82 -7.77 -5.64
CA ILE A 75 2.85 -8.04 -6.66
C ILE A 75 3.90 -6.93 -6.69
N VAL A 76 3.50 -5.66 -6.66
CA VAL A 76 4.44 -4.52 -6.62
C VAL A 76 5.31 -4.57 -5.36
N VAL A 77 4.74 -4.91 -4.20
CA VAL A 77 5.50 -5.07 -2.94
C VAL A 77 6.51 -6.20 -3.06
N VAL A 78 6.13 -7.36 -3.61
CA VAL A 78 7.06 -8.48 -3.82
C VAL A 78 8.20 -8.06 -4.74
N LEU A 79 7.92 -7.34 -5.84
CA LEU A 79 8.95 -6.81 -6.73
C LEU A 79 9.86 -5.79 -6.02
N ALA A 80 9.30 -4.91 -5.17
CA ALA A 80 10.07 -3.97 -4.37
C ALA A 80 11.03 -4.68 -3.41
N ILE A 81 10.57 -5.75 -2.75
CA ILE A 81 11.39 -6.56 -1.84
C ILE A 81 12.50 -7.27 -2.61
N VAL A 82 12.19 -7.93 -3.73
CA VAL A 82 13.18 -8.64 -4.55
C VAL A 82 14.25 -7.68 -5.09
N THR A 83 13.84 -6.50 -5.59
CA THR A 83 14.77 -5.46 -6.06
C THR A 83 15.61 -4.88 -4.92
N THR A 84 15.05 -4.74 -3.73
CA THR A 84 15.80 -4.33 -2.53
C THR A 84 16.87 -5.37 -2.16
N VAL A 85 16.50 -6.65 -2.06
CA VAL A 85 17.41 -7.75 -1.72
C VAL A 85 18.53 -7.89 -2.76
N THR A 86 18.20 -7.82 -4.05
CA THR A 86 19.21 -7.89 -5.12
C THR A 86 20.15 -6.69 -5.10
N THR A 87 19.62 -5.49 -4.80
CA THR A 87 20.44 -4.29 -4.60
C THR A 87 21.42 -4.50 -3.45
N ILE A 88 20.95 -4.92 -2.27
CA ILE A 88 21.81 -5.16 -1.10
C ILE A 88 22.87 -6.23 -1.38
N ARG A 89 22.49 -7.37 -1.98
CA ARG A 89 23.42 -8.44 -2.34
C ARG A 89 24.52 -7.93 -3.28
N HIS A 90 24.16 -7.15 -4.30
CA HIS A 90 25.13 -6.61 -5.24
C HIS A 90 26.12 -5.62 -4.57
N TRP A 91 25.69 -4.93 -3.52
CA TRP A 91 26.56 -4.06 -2.73
C TRP A 91 27.47 -4.84 -1.77
N SER A 92 27.04 -6.01 -1.26
CA SER A 92 27.81 -6.84 -0.31
C SER A 92 28.91 -7.71 -0.94
N THR A 93 28.85 -7.94 -2.26
CA THR A 93 29.83 -8.77 -3.01
C THR A 93 31.00 -7.96 -3.59
N LEU A 94 31.16 -6.71 -3.16
CA LEU A 94 32.24 -5.78 -3.50
C LEU A 94 33.11 -5.55 -2.27
#